data_AF-A0A6A4AV47-F1
#
_entry.id   AF-A0A6A4AV47-F1
#
_cell.length_a   1.000
_cell.length_b   1.000
_cell.length_c   1.000
_cell.angle_alpha   90.00
_cell.angle_beta   90.00
_cell.angle_gamma   90.00
#
_symmetry.space_group_name_H-M   'P 1'
#
loop_
_entity.id
_entity.type
_entity.pdbx_description
1 polymer ?
#
loop_
_entity_poly.entity_id
_entity_poly.type
_entity_poly.pdbx_seq_one_letter_code
_entity_poly.pdbx_strand_id
1 'polypeptide(L)'
;MVVYADDADFICRDQTAIQVILSKAPDILARWSLTMNIFKTEITELCRHVNPGGHNRLTRAAEEQWRSTRKLGSLLGDSEDLTRRKALAAAALRRLWTIWLRTHYTTDTTRIRLYNCYVLPVLLYNCGTWALTTSELRGLESFHRR
;
A
#
# COMPACT_ATOMS: atom_id res chain seq x y z
N MET A 1 -18.33 5.51 0.48
CA MET A 1 -17.57 5.72 1.74
C MET A 1 -16.86 4.41 2.03
N VAL A 2 -15.56 4.48 2.34
CA VAL A 2 -14.75 3.32 2.74
C VAL A 2 -14.27 3.60 4.16
N VAL A 3 -14.44 2.66 5.09
CA VAL A 3 -14.14 2.88 6.51
C VAL A 3 -13.39 1.68 7.08
N TYR A 4 -12.39 1.97 7.91
CA TYR A 4 -11.68 0.99 8.72
C TYR A 4 -11.30 1.62 10.06
N ALA A 5 -11.86 1.10 11.16
CA ALA A 5 -11.73 1.71 12.49
C ALA A 5 -12.11 3.22 12.46
N ASP A 6 -11.20 4.11 12.86
CA ASP A 6 -11.38 5.57 12.83
C ASP A 6 -11.02 6.22 11.49
N ASP A 7 -10.36 5.48 10.59
CA ASP A 7 -10.04 5.96 9.23
C ASP A 7 -11.29 5.87 8.34
N ALA A 8 -11.74 7.01 7.82
CA ALA A 8 -12.87 7.10 6.90
C ALA A 8 -12.50 7.91 5.65
N ASP A 9 -12.73 7.32 4.47
CA ASP A 9 -12.48 7.92 3.17
C ASP A 9 -13.77 8.13 2.37
N PHE A 10 -13.89 9.31 1.78
CA PHE A 10 -14.96 9.68 0.85
C PHE A 10 -14.41 9.73 -0.57
N ILE A 11 -15.11 9.06 -1.50
CA ILE A 11 -14.78 9.09 -2.93
C ILE A 11 -15.81 9.98 -3.59
N CYS A 12 -15.37 11.13 -4.08
CA CYS A 12 -16.21 12.14 -4.71
C CYS A 12 -15.71 12.41 -6.13
N ARG A 13 -16.63 12.66 -7.07
CA ARG A 13 -16.30 13.12 -8.42
C ARG A 13 -16.23 14.64 -8.53
N ASP A 14 -16.87 15.33 -7.60
CA ASP A 14 -16.99 16.79 -7.59
C ASP A 14 -16.27 17.36 -6.36
N GLN A 15 -15.42 18.37 -6.60
CA GLN A 15 -14.70 19.09 -5.58
C GLN A 15 -15.65 19.83 -4.62
N THR A 16 -16.83 20.26 -5.08
CA THR A 16 -17.80 20.95 -4.22
C THR A 16 -18.31 20.03 -3.11
N ALA A 17 -18.53 18.75 -3.42
CA ALA A 17 -18.96 17.76 -2.43
C ALA A 17 -17.91 17.56 -1.33
N ILE A 18 -16.62 17.61 -1.68
CA ILE A 18 -15.52 17.52 -0.71
C ILE A 18 -15.56 18.70 0.26
N GLN A 19 -15.77 19.92 -0.24
CA GLN A 19 -15.88 21.12 0.62
C GLN A 19 -17.11 21.07 1.54
N VAL A 20 -18.23 20.53 1.07
CA VAL A 20 -19.42 20.31 1.90
C VAL A 20 -19.14 19.28 3.00
N ILE A 21 -18.41 18.20 2.71
CA ILE A 21 -18.04 17.21 3.72
C ILE A 21 -17.09 17.82 4.74
N LEU A 22 -16.05 18.52 4.31
CA LEU A 22 -15.07 19.14 5.22
C LEU A 22 -15.70 20.20 6.12
N SER A 23 -16.69 20.95 5.63
CA SER A 23 -17.39 21.95 6.43
C SER A 23 -18.39 21.34 7.42
N LYS A 24 -19.12 20.29 7.03
CA LYS A 24 -20.20 19.73 7.86
C LYS A 24 -19.77 18.59 8.78
N ALA A 25 -18.75 17.82 8.40
CA ALA A 25 -18.34 16.62 9.16
C ALA A 25 -17.93 16.93 10.60
N PRO A 26 -17.16 18.01 10.91
CA PRO A 26 -16.79 18.32 12.29
C PRO A 26 -18.00 18.52 13.21
N ASP A 27 -18.99 19.30 12.77
CA ASP A 27 -20.19 19.60 13.55
C ASP A 27 -21.07 18.36 13.76
N ILE A 28 -21.13 17.47 12.77
CA ILE A 28 -21.89 16.21 12.87
C ILE A 28 -21.19 15.26 13.85
N LEU A 29 -19.87 15.09 13.73
CA LEU A 29 -19.08 14.22 14.60
C LEU A 29 -19.08 14.72 16.06
N ALA A 30 -19.07 16.04 16.27
CA ALA A 30 -19.15 16.64 17.60
C ALA A 30 -20.43 16.25 18.36
N ARG A 31 -21.55 15.99 17.66
CA ARG A 31 -22.81 15.50 18.28
C ARG A 31 -22.66 14.12 18.90
N TRP A 32 -21.66 13.36 18.48
CA TRP A 32 -21.30 12.05 19.04
C TRP A 32 -20.03 12.11 19.89
N SER A 33 -19.62 13.32 20.30
CA SER A 33 -18.40 13.55 21.07
C SER A 33 -17.12 13.07 20.36
N LEU A 34 -17.12 13.09 19.03
CA LEU A 34 -15.97 12.76 18.19
C LEU A 34 -15.34 14.04 17.62
N THR A 35 -14.02 14.09 17.61
CA THR A 35 -13.25 15.22 17.05
C THR A 35 -12.52 14.76 15.80
N MET A 36 -12.80 15.42 14.67
CA MET A 36 -12.11 15.14 13.41
C MET A 36 -10.66 15.64 13.45
N ASN A 37 -9.70 14.79 13.08
CA ASN A 37 -8.30 15.20 12.99
C ASN A 37 -8.01 15.89 11.66
N ILE A 38 -8.10 17.22 11.64
CA ILE A 38 -7.90 18.05 10.45
C ILE A 38 -6.49 17.87 9.86
N PHE A 39 -5.46 17.74 10.70
CA PHE A 39 -4.07 17.59 10.26
C PHE A 39 -3.77 16.27 9.56
N LYS A 40 -4.53 15.22 9.89
CA LYS A 40 -4.46 13.91 9.20
C LYS A 40 -5.43 13.81 8.02
N THR A 41 -6.31 14.79 7.83
CA THR A 41 -7.30 14.76 6.75
C THR A 41 -6.63 15.21 5.46
N GLU A 42 -6.58 14.31 4.47
CA GLU A 42 -5.89 14.53 3.21
C GLU A 42 -6.88 14.46 2.04
N ILE A 43 -6.68 15.30 1.02
CA ILE A 43 -7.40 15.22 -0.26
C ILE A 43 -6.44 14.62 -1.28
N THR A 44 -6.85 13.52 -1.92
CA THR A 44 -6.10 12.89 -3.02
C THR A 44 -6.91 12.98 -4.30
N GLU A 45 -6.33 13.59 -5.33
CA GLU A 45 -6.93 13.64 -6.66
C GLU A 45 -6.53 12.41 -7.47
N LEU A 46 -7.52 11.60 -7.85
CA LEU A 46 -7.33 10.38 -8.65
C LEU A 46 -7.51 10.70 -10.14
N CYS A 47 -6.46 11.24 -10.75
CA CYS A 47 -6.46 11.58 -12.18
C CYS A 47 -5.37 10.79 -12.93
N ARG A 48 -5.75 10.19 -14.06
CA ARG A 48 -4.78 9.62 -15.00
C ARG A 48 -4.12 10.76 -15.77
N HIS A 49 -2.80 10.74 -15.89
CA HIS A 49 -2.12 11.74 -16.69
C HIS A 49 -2.37 11.48 -18.18
N VAL A 50 -2.89 12.49 -18.89
CA VAL A 50 -3.39 12.36 -20.27
C VAL A 50 -2.35 12.79 -21.30
N ASN A 51 -1.19 13.32 -20.90
CA ASN A 51 -0.22 13.82 -21.86
C ASN A 51 0.37 12.70 -22.75
N PRO A 52 0.33 12.85 -24.09
CA PRO A 52 0.83 11.87 -25.04
C PRO A 52 2.37 11.76 -25.11
N GLY A 53 3.11 12.64 -24.44
CA GLY A 53 4.59 12.66 -24.45
C GLY A 53 5.24 11.49 -23.68
N GLY A 54 4.53 10.90 -22.71
CA GLY A 54 4.96 9.67 -22.06
C GLY A 54 4.62 8.46 -22.94
N HIS A 55 5.59 7.98 -23.72
CA HIS A 55 5.42 6.85 -24.64
C HIS A 55 5.16 5.50 -23.94
N ASN A 56 5.26 5.43 -22.61
CA ASN A 56 5.01 4.20 -21.86
C ASN A 56 4.28 4.45 -20.52
N ARG A 57 3.70 3.39 -19.95
CA ARG A 57 2.99 3.41 -18.67
C ARG A 57 3.85 3.94 -17.50
N LEU A 58 5.16 3.70 -17.56
CA LEU A 58 6.11 4.04 -16.48
C LEU A 58 6.36 5.55 -16.38
N THR A 59 6.49 6.23 -17.53
CA THR A 59 6.66 7.69 -17.58
C THR A 59 5.42 8.43 -17.09
N ARG A 60 4.23 7.95 -17.44
CA ARG A 60 2.97 8.50 -16.92
C ARG A 60 2.79 8.26 -15.42
N ALA A 61 3.21 7.09 -14.93
CA ALA A 61 3.12 6.76 -13.51
C ALA A 61 3.97 7.68 -12.63
N ALA A 62 5.10 8.19 -13.12
CA ALA A 62 5.94 9.13 -12.39
C ALA A 62 5.27 10.49 -12.11
N GLU A 63 4.32 10.88 -12.96
CA GLU A 63 3.58 12.14 -12.85
C GLU A 63 2.27 11.97 -12.06
N GLU A 64 1.83 10.73 -11.83
CA GLU A 64 0.61 10.38 -11.10
C GLU A 64 0.87 10.24 -9.60
N GLN A 65 0.93 11.39 -8.90
CA GLN A 65 1.28 11.46 -7.48
C GLN A 65 0.39 10.57 -6.58
N TRP A 66 -0.89 10.39 -6.96
CA TRP A 66 -1.84 9.53 -6.23
C TRP A 66 -1.41 8.07 -6.12
N ARG A 67 -0.54 7.57 -7.02
CA ARG A 67 -0.01 6.20 -6.94
C ARG A 67 0.78 5.97 -5.67
N SER A 68 1.37 7.02 -5.11
CA SER A 68 2.13 6.98 -3.86
C SER A 68 1.28 7.32 -2.63
N THR A 69 -0.01 7.65 -2.79
CA THR A 69 -0.90 7.85 -1.65
C THR A 69 -1.05 6.54 -0.89
N ARG A 70 -0.90 6.63 0.44
CA ARG A 70 -0.97 5.49 1.34
C ARG A 70 -2.36 5.36 1.96
N LYS A 71 -2.95 4.17 1.88
CA LYS A 71 -4.19 3.80 2.57
C LYS A 71 -4.05 2.43 3.22
N LEU A 72 -4.36 2.35 4.52
CA LEU A 72 -4.22 1.14 5.34
C LEU A 72 -2.88 0.40 5.12
N GLY A 73 -1.81 1.19 5.12
CA GLY A 73 -0.46 0.68 4.95
C GLY A 73 -0.11 0.17 3.56
N SER A 74 -0.95 0.35 2.53
CA SER A 74 -0.69 0.02 1.10
C SER A 74 -0.66 1.28 0.25
N LEU A 75 0.05 1.28 -0.87
CA LEU A 75 -0.01 2.35 -1.87
C LEU A 75 -1.14 2.08 -2.87
N LEU A 76 -1.75 3.14 -3.40
CA LEU A 76 -2.82 3.01 -4.41
C LEU A 76 -2.30 2.56 -5.78
N GLY A 77 -1.02 2.79 -6.08
CA GLY A 77 -0.37 2.27 -7.28
C GLY A 77 0.11 0.84 -7.08
N ASP A 78 -0.39 -0.10 -7.90
CA ASP A 78 -0.07 -1.53 -7.77
C ASP A 78 1.43 -1.83 -7.93
N SER A 79 2.06 -1.24 -8.96
CA SER A 79 3.50 -1.44 -9.24
C SER A 79 4.36 -0.85 -8.12
N GLU A 80 3.95 0.31 -7.60
CA GLU A 80 4.60 1.04 -6.51
C GLU A 80 4.47 0.27 -5.19
N ASP A 81 3.27 -0.23 -4.86
CA ASP A 81 3.06 -1.03 -3.65
C ASP A 81 3.82 -2.36 -3.73
N LEU A 82 3.77 -3.06 -4.87
CA LEU A 82 4.52 -4.29 -5.09
C LEU A 82 6.03 -4.08 -4.86
N THR A 83 6.58 -3.00 -5.41
CA THR A 83 8.01 -2.65 -5.23
C THR A 83 8.32 -2.38 -3.76
N ARG A 84 7.45 -1.64 -3.06
CA ARG A 84 7.60 -1.38 -1.63
C ARG A 84 7.49 -2.64 -0.79
N ARG A 85 6.55 -3.56 -1.09
CA ARG A 85 6.42 -4.86 -0.40
C ARG A 85 7.66 -5.72 -0.55
N LYS A 86 8.25 -5.78 -1.75
CA LYS A 86 9.53 -6.48 -1.96
C LYS A 86 10.63 -5.90 -1.07
N ALA A 87 10.75 -4.57 -1.00
CA ALA A 87 11.74 -3.92 -0.14
C ALA A 87 11.51 -4.21 1.35
N LEU A 88 10.26 -4.14 1.81
CA LEU A 88 9.87 -4.45 3.20
C LEU A 88 10.10 -5.92 3.55
N ALA A 89 9.74 -6.85 2.66
CA ALA A 89 9.98 -8.28 2.84
C ALA A 89 11.47 -8.59 2.89
N ALA A 90 12.28 -7.98 2.01
CA ALA A 90 13.73 -8.11 2.06
C ALA A 90 14.31 -7.55 3.38
N ALA A 91 13.76 -6.44 3.90
CA ALA A 91 14.16 -5.92 5.20
C ALA A 91 13.77 -6.89 6.35
N ALA A 92 12.56 -7.45 6.32
CA ALA A 92 12.11 -8.45 7.28
C ALA A 92 13.00 -9.70 7.26
N LEU A 93 13.36 -10.19 6.07
CA LEU A 93 14.30 -11.30 5.89
C LEU A 93 15.67 -10.94 6.51
N ARG A 94 16.23 -9.77 6.21
CA ARG A 94 17.52 -9.32 6.78
C ARG A 94 17.49 -9.21 8.31
N ARG A 95 16.36 -8.86 8.92
CA ARG A 95 16.26 -8.81 10.40
C ARG A 95 16.46 -10.18 11.05
N LEU A 96 16.21 -11.26 10.31
CA LEU A 96 16.40 -12.64 10.77
C LEU A 96 17.74 -13.25 10.34
N TRP A 97 18.72 -12.44 9.91
CA TRP A 97 20.01 -12.90 9.36
C TRP A 97 20.74 -13.94 10.23
N THR A 98 20.68 -13.81 11.56
CA THR A 98 21.32 -14.74 12.48
C THR A 98 20.73 -16.15 12.39
N ILE A 99 19.43 -16.28 12.16
CA ILE A 99 18.73 -17.57 11.99
C ILE A 99 19.15 -18.22 10.67
N TRP A 100 19.38 -17.42 9.63
CA TRP A 100 19.80 -17.89 8.32
C TRP A 100 21.25 -18.36 8.32
N LEU A 101 22.16 -17.65 8.99
CA LEU A 101 23.58 -18.02 9.06
C LEU A 101 23.88 -19.17 10.04
N ARG A 102 23.10 -19.31 11.11
CA ARG A 102 23.32 -20.35 12.13
C ARG A 102 22.70 -21.67 11.68
N THR A 103 23.28 -22.24 10.62
CA THR A 103 22.83 -23.49 9.97
C THR A 103 22.65 -24.63 10.97
N HIS A 104 23.56 -24.77 11.93
CA HIS A 104 23.56 -25.83 12.95
C HIS A 104 22.50 -25.70 14.04
N TYR A 105 21.89 -24.52 14.23
CA TYR A 105 20.94 -24.28 15.33
C TYR A 105 19.48 -24.30 14.87
N THR A 106 19.22 -24.42 13.58
CA THR A 106 17.86 -24.38 13.03
C THR A 106 17.78 -25.33 11.85
N THR A 107 16.70 -26.09 11.75
CA THR A 107 16.44 -26.96 10.59
C THR A 107 15.85 -26.15 9.45
N ASP A 108 16.00 -26.63 8.22
CA ASP A 108 15.42 -25.97 7.05
C ASP A 108 13.89 -25.91 7.13
N THR A 109 13.25 -26.94 7.69
CA THR A 109 11.81 -26.94 7.98
C THR A 109 11.42 -25.75 8.86
N THR A 110 12.18 -25.49 9.93
CA THR A 110 11.91 -24.34 10.80
C THR A 110 12.20 -23.02 10.10
N ARG A 111 13.25 -22.94 9.27
CA ARG A 111 13.52 -21.73 8.47
C ARG A 111 12.38 -21.39 7.53
N ILE A 112 11.86 -22.38 6.81
CA ILE A 112 10.71 -22.22 5.91
C ILE A 112 9.48 -21.74 6.69
N ARG A 113 9.22 -22.33 7.87
CA ARG A 113 8.13 -21.87 8.75
C ARG A 113 8.31 -20.41 9.17
N LEU A 114 9.51 -20.02 9.59
CA LEU A 114 9.80 -18.64 9.98
C LEU A 114 9.65 -17.67 8.80
N TYR A 115 10.11 -18.05 7.60
CA TYR A 115 9.87 -17.27 6.40
C TYR A 115 8.37 -17.08 6.13
N ASN A 116 7.59 -18.16 6.17
CA ASN A 116 6.14 -18.12 5.95
C ASN A 116 5.40 -17.33 7.02
N CYS A 117 5.90 -17.29 8.26
CA CYS A 117 5.27 -16.54 9.35
C CYS A 117 5.65 -15.06 9.37
N TYR A 118 6.88 -14.68 9.00
CA TYR A 118 7.40 -13.33 9.23
C TYR A 118 7.71 -12.54 7.95
N VAL A 119 8.04 -13.21 6.85
CA VAL A 119 8.46 -12.56 5.60
C VAL A 119 7.33 -12.60 4.58
N LEU A 120 6.75 -13.77 4.35
CA LEU A 120 5.70 -13.95 3.34
C LEU A 120 4.46 -13.05 3.58
N PRO A 121 3.95 -12.87 4.82
CA PRO A 121 2.80 -12.00 5.06
C PRO A 121 3.13 -10.52 4.79
N VAL A 122 4.39 -10.12 4.98
CA VAL A 122 4.84 -8.76 4.64
C VAL A 122 4.89 -8.58 3.13
N LEU A 123 5.35 -9.59 2.40
CA LEU A 123 5.41 -9.58 0.94
C LEU A 123 4.01 -9.53 0.31
N LEU A 124 3.05 -10.28 0.85
CA LEU A 124 1.72 -10.47 0.26
C LEU A 124 0.62 -9.65 0.95
N TYR A 125 0.97 -8.73 1.84
CA TYR A 125 -0.03 -7.89 2.50
C TYR A 125 -0.86 -7.12 1.47
N ASN A 126 -2.18 -7.25 1.55
CA ASN A 126 -3.16 -6.70 0.61
C ASN A 126 -2.93 -7.08 -0.86
N CYS A 127 -2.26 -8.20 -1.16
CA CYS A 127 -2.02 -8.60 -2.55
C CYS A 127 -3.30 -8.86 -3.36
N GLY A 128 -4.43 -9.10 -2.70
CA GLY A 128 -5.74 -9.25 -3.34
C GLY A 128 -6.28 -7.98 -3.99
N THR A 129 -5.72 -6.79 -3.71
CA THR A 129 -6.12 -5.54 -4.36
C THR A 129 -5.31 -5.21 -5.60
N TRP A 130 -4.23 -5.95 -5.89
CA TRP A 130 -3.35 -5.64 -7.01
C TRP A 130 -3.90 -6.12 -8.34
N ALA A 131 -3.92 -5.25 -9.35
CA ALA A 131 -4.16 -5.63 -10.73
C ALA A 131 -2.82 -5.85 -11.47
N LEU A 132 -2.05 -6.85 -11.03
CA LEU A 132 -0.72 -7.15 -11.59
C LEU A 132 -0.79 -7.64 -13.02
N THR A 133 0.14 -7.16 -13.84
CA THR A 133 0.42 -7.76 -15.16
C THR A 133 1.16 -9.08 -15.03
N THR A 134 1.15 -9.90 -16.10
CA THR A 134 1.88 -11.17 -16.14
C THR A 134 3.39 -11.00 -15.89
N SER A 135 3.99 -9.90 -16.36
CA SER A 135 5.41 -9.62 -16.12
C SER A 135 5.68 -9.29 -14.66
N GLU A 136 4.81 -8.50 -14.02
CA GLU A 136 4.90 -8.16 -12.59
C GLU A 136 4.72 -9.40 -11.70
N LEU A 137 3.76 -10.26 -12.03
CA LEU A 137 3.53 -11.52 -11.32
C LEU A 137 4.73 -12.46 -11.42
N ARG A 138 5.28 -12.67 -12.63
CA ARG A 138 6.52 -13.46 -12.80
C ARG A 138 7.70 -12.84 -12.03
N GLY A 139 7.78 -11.52 -11.99
CA GLY A 139 8.79 -10.80 -11.21
C GLY A 139 8.60 -10.95 -9.70
N LEU A 140 7.36 -11.07 -9.22
CA LEU A 140 7.04 -11.37 -7.82
C LEU A 140 7.42 -12.81 -7.47
N GLU A 141 7.05 -13.79 -8.29
CA GLU A 141 7.42 -15.19 -8.07
C GLU A 141 8.94 -15.39 -8.08
N SER A 142 9.64 -14.75 -9.01
CA SER A 142 11.11 -14.78 -9.07
C SER A 142 11.73 -14.20 -7.81
N PHE A 143 11.16 -13.10 -7.27
CA PHE A 143 11.58 -12.53 -6.01
C PHE A 143 11.32 -13.46 -4.81
N HIS A 144 10.14 -14.10 -4.75
CA HIS A 144 9.78 -15.02 -3.66
C HIS A 144 10.70 -16.25 -3.58
N ARG A 145 11.21 -16.73 -4.73
CA ARG A 145 12.11 -17.89 -4.82
C ARG A 145 13.58 -17.57 -4.54
N ARG A 146 13.96 -16.29 -4.47
CA ARG A 146 15.34 -15.83 -4.21
C ARG A 146 15.58 -15.65 -2.72
#